data_AF-A0A1Y3N5N9-F1
#
_entry.id   AF-A0A1Y3N5N9-F1
#
_cell.length_a   1.000
_cell.length_b   1.000
_cell.length_c   1.000
_cell.angle_alpha   90.00
_cell.angle_beta   90.00
_cell.angle_gamma   90.00
#
_symmetry.space_group_name_H-M   'P 1'
#
loop_
_entity.id
_entity.type
_entity.pdbx_description
1 polymer ?
#
loop_
_entity_poly.entity_id
_entity_poly.type
_entity_poly.pdbx_seq_one_letter_code
_entity_poly.pdbx_strand_id
1 'polypeptide(L)'
;MKIYTLLSLFVGSVLAYDEYFGVFPRAKLFEDTDYVVPKITVHLNDEDYKNLFLGYQCERDTSKQHLVKNNDCYNAPWVDLDVAMKKTLENKFVDKNSITDKSDLEIINKTNITFSEYEHIINKYSNTPIENIFQSTSGIFKIPEFNTEDASMTFTLNGYLSYI
;
A
#
# COMPACT_ATOMS: atom_id res chain seq x y z
N MET A 1 -12.62 -48.93 48.41
CA MET A 1 -13.92 -48.44 47.90
C MET A 1 -13.78 -46.92 47.74
N LYS A 2 -13.33 -46.47 46.56
CA LYS A 2 -14.00 -45.49 45.68
C LYS A 2 -14.72 -44.36 46.46
N ILE A 3 -14.38 -43.10 46.18
CA ILE A 3 -15.31 -42.07 45.65
C ILE A 3 -14.63 -40.70 45.54
N TYR A 4 -14.48 -40.29 44.28
CA TYR A 4 -14.53 -38.96 43.66
C TYR A 4 -13.50 -37.87 43.99
N THR A 5 -12.50 -37.83 43.12
CA THR A 5 -11.93 -36.63 42.51
C THR A 5 -13.06 -35.69 42.05
N LEU A 6 -13.42 -34.69 42.84
CA LEU A 6 -14.24 -33.56 42.39
C LEU A 6 -13.31 -32.55 41.71
N LEU A 7 -12.89 -32.87 40.48
CA LEU A 7 -12.31 -31.90 39.57
C LEU A 7 -13.48 -31.01 39.11
N SER A 8 -13.82 -29.99 39.90
CA SER A 8 -14.81 -29.00 39.52
C SER A 8 -14.27 -28.25 38.30
N LEU A 9 -14.77 -28.64 37.13
CA LEU A 9 -14.78 -27.88 35.89
C LEU A 9 -15.40 -26.51 36.18
N PHE A 10 -14.57 -25.57 36.64
CA PHE A 10 -14.86 -24.16 36.44
C PHE A 10 -14.74 -23.91 34.94
N VAL A 11 -15.85 -24.17 34.24
CA VAL A 11 -16.10 -23.61 32.92
C VAL A 11 -16.27 -22.12 33.15
N GLY A 12 -15.15 -21.41 33.28
CA GLY A 12 -15.14 -19.96 33.24
C GLY A 12 -15.66 -19.55 31.88
N SER A 13 -16.89 -19.04 31.83
CA SER A 13 -17.37 -18.29 30.67
C SER A 13 -16.47 -17.06 30.53
N VAL A 14 -15.43 -17.17 29.72
CA VAL A 14 -14.60 -16.02 29.36
C VAL A 14 -15.47 -15.14 28.47
N LEU A 15 -16.09 -14.12 29.08
CA LEU A 15 -16.63 -12.99 28.35
C LEU A 15 -15.43 -12.24 27.76
N ALA A 16 -14.95 -12.72 26.61
CA ALA A 16 -13.94 -12.05 25.83
C ALA A 16 -14.61 -10.83 25.17
N TYR A 17 -14.59 -9.72 25.89
CA TYR A 17 -14.72 -8.41 25.25
C TYR A 17 -13.49 -8.23 24.38
N ASP A 18 -13.73 -7.90 23.12
CA ASP A 18 -12.68 -7.65 22.16
C ASP A 18 -12.54 -6.13 22.03
N GLU A 19 -11.35 -5.60 22.33
CA GLU A 19 -11.07 -4.16 22.25
C GLU A 19 -11.37 -3.61 20.86
N TYR A 20 -11.23 -4.44 19.81
CA TYR A 20 -11.54 -4.08 18.43
C TYR A 20 -13.05 -3.95 18.17
N PHE A 21 -13.90 -4.76 18.83
CA PHE A 21 -15.36 -4.72 18.66
C PHE A 21 -16.10 -3.98 19.80
N GLY A 22 -15.36 -3.38 20.72
CA GLY A 22 -15.88 -2.59 21.83
C GLY A 22 -16.78 -3.40 22.80
N VAL A 23 -18.00 -2.91 23.03
CA VAL A 23 -18.92 -3.42 24.07
C VAL A 23 -19.66 -4.70 23.64
N PHE A 24 -19.51 -5.15 22.39
CA PHE A 24 -20.23 -6.32 21.89
C PHE A 24 -19.52 -7.63 22.25
N PRO A 25 -20.20 -8.58 22.94
CA PRO A 25 -19.61 -9.89 23.19
C PRO A 25 -19.38 -10.63 21.86
N ARG A 26 -18.17 -11.11 21.63
CA ARG A 26 -17.78 -11.83 20.40
C ARG A 26 -18.70 -13.01 20.06
N ALA A 27 -19.16 -13.76 21.06
CA ALA A 27 -20.08 -14.88 20.86
C ALA A 27 -21.42 -14.44 20.27
N LYS A 28 -21.94 -13.27 20.70
CA LYS A 28 -23.17 -12.70 20.18
C LYS A 28 -22.99 -12.21 18.75
N LEU A 29 -21.86 -11.57 18.45
CA LEU A 29 -21.53 -11.19 17.07
C LEU A 29 -21.51 -12.40 16.14
N PHE A 30 -20.89 -13.51 16.56
CA PHE A 30 -20.89 -14.74 15.78
C PHE A 30 -22.29 -15.31 15.59
N GLU A 31 -23.08 -15.44 16.65
CA GLU A 31 -24.47 -15.93 16.59
C GLU A 31 -25.31 -15.08 15.63
N ASP A 32 -25.19 -13.76 15.71
CA ASP A 32 -25.93 -12.82 14.87
C ASP A 32 -25.46 -12.91 13.38
N THR A 33 -24.20 -13.25 13.13
CA THR A 33 -23.64 -13.43 11.77
C THR A 33 -23.71 -14.85 11.20
N ASP A 34 -24.12 -15.85 12.00
CA ASP A 34 -24.03 -17.29 11.66
C ASP A 34 -24.84 -17.64 10.40
N TYR A 35 -25.91 -16.87 10.13
CA TYR A 35 -26.77 -17.03 8.96
C TYR A 35 -26.90 -15.76 8.10
N VAL A 36 -26.22 -14.67 8.48
CA VAL A 36 -26.37 -13.37 7.83
C VAL A 36 -24.99 -12.74 7.61
N VAL A 37 -24.65 -12.53 6.34
CA VAL A 37 -23.42 -11.84 5.96
C VAL A 37 -23.60 -10.35 6.22
N PRO A 38 -22.81 -9.73 7.12
CA PRO A 38 -22.89 -8.31 7.37
C PRO A 38 -22.39 -7.51 6.17
N LYS A 39 -22.99 -6.33 5.95
CA LYS A 39 -22.44 -5.34 5.04
C LYS A 39 -21.45 -4.47 5.81
N ILE A 40 -20.18 -4.59 5.47
CA ILE A 40 -19.11 -3.75 6.00
C ILE A 40 -18.87 -2.62 5.00
N THR A 41 -18.92 -1.38 5.46
CA THR A 41 -18.57 -0.19 4.65
C THR A 41 -17.46 0.57 5.36
N VAL A 42 -16.32 0.69 4.69
CA VAL A 42 -15.18 1.51 5.14
C VAL A 42 -15.35 2.90 4.54
N HIS A 43 -15.31 3.91 5.40
CA HIS A 43 -15.35 5.30 5.00
C HIS A 43 -13.93 5.85 5.03
N LEU A 44 -13.52 6.40 3.89
CA LEU A 44 -12.24 7.08 3.70
C LEU A 44 -12.55 8.49 3.22
N ASN A 45 -11.69 9.45 3.55
CA ASN A 45 -11.74 10.75 2.88
C ASN A 45 -11.34 10.59 1.40
N ASP A 46 -11.64 11.59 0.58
CA ASP A 46 -11.41 11.52 -0.87
C ASP A 46 -9.94 11.35 -1.25
N GLU A 47 -9.02 11.89 -0.45
CA GLU A 47 -7.58 11.82 -0.70
C GLU A 47 -7.04 10.42 -0.42
N ASP A 48 -7.37 9.86 0.74
CA ASP A 48 -7.02 8.51 1.15
C ASP A 48 -7.61 7.47 0.22
N TYR A 49 -8.86 7.64 -0.19
CA TYR A 49 -9.47 6.79 -1.19
C TYR A 49 -8.68 6.82 -2.49
N LYS A 50 -8.34 8.00 -3.02
CA LYS A 50 -7.54 8.11 -4.25
C LYS A 50 -6.16 7.47 -4.10
N ASN A 51 -5.47 7.71 -2.98
CA ASN A 51 -4.15 7.17 -2.70
C ASN A 51 -4.17 5.63 -2.56
N LEU A 52 -5.19 5.07 -1.92
CA LEU A 52 -5.39 3.62 -1.82
C LEU A 52 -5.48 2.98 -3.22
N PHE A 53 -6.34 3.52 -4.08
CA PHE A 53 -6.53 2.98 -5.43
C PHE A 53 -5.30 3.19 -6.31
N LEU A 54 -4.66 4.36 -6.22
CA LEU A 54 -3.42 4.63 -6.94
C LEU A 54 -2.31 3.65 -6.51
N GLY A 55 -2.17 3.39 -5.21
CA GLY A 55 -1.22 2.42 -4.67
C GLY A 55 -1.40 1.04 -5.29
N TYR A 56 -2.62 0.49 -5.23
CA TYR A 56 -2.93 -0.82 -5.84
C TYR A 56 -2.71 -0.85 -7.36
N GLN A 57 -3.08 0.22 -8.06
CA GLN A 57 -2.85 0.31 -9.50
C GLN A 57 -1.36 0.28 -9.80
N CYS A 58 -0.55 1.02 -9.04
CA CYS A 58 0.90 1.04 -9.20
C CYS A 58 1.54 -0.28 -8.86
N GLU A 59 1.10 -0.99 -7.83
CA GLU A 59 1.59 -2.34 -7.52
C GLU A 59 1.35 -3.30 -8.69
N ARG A 60 0.16 -3.26 -9.27
CA ARG A 60 -0.18 -4.07 -10.44
C ARG A 60 0.67 -3.67 -11.65
N ASP A 61 0.66 -2.40 -12.02
CA ASP A 61 1.25 -1.91 -13.27
C ASP A 61 2.78 -1.97 -13.24
N THR A 62 3.41 -1.88 -12.07
CA THR A 62 4.87 -2.03 -11.89
C THR A 62 5.31 -3.45 -11.50
N SER A 63 4.37 -4.39 -11.43
CA SER A 63 4.68 -5.81 -11.22
C SER A 63 5.41 -6.38 -12.43
N LYS A 64 6.27 -7.38 -12.18
CA LYS A 64 7.02 -8.10 -13.21
C LYS A 64 6.13 -8.68 -14.33
N GLN A 65 4.87 -8.99 -14.00
CA GLN A 65 3.92 -9.61 -14.91
C GLN A 65 3.22 -8.62 -15.85
N HIS A 66 3.12 -7.34 -15.47
CA HIS A 66 2.31 -6.37 -16.22
C HIS A 66 3.13 -5.21 -16.80
N LEU A 67 4.18 -4.74 -16.12
CA LEU A 67 5.12 -3.69 -16.58
C LEU A 67 4.52 -2.68 -17.57
N VAL A 68 3.46 -2.00 -17.12
CA VAL A 68 2.72 -1.03 -17.92
C VAL A 68 3.25 0.37 -17.62
N LYS A 69 3.49 1.16 -18.66
CA LYS A 69 3.81 2.57 -18.51
C LYS A 69 2.65 3.30 -17.86
N ASN A 70 2.88 3.84 -16.66
CA ASN A 70 1.85 4.54 -15.90
C ASN A 70 2.41 5.85 -15.32
N ASN A 71 2.06 6.96 -15.95
CA ASN A 71 2.53 8.28 -15.54
C ASN A 71 1.99 8.70 -14.17
N ASP A 72 0.79 8.27 -13.78
CA ASP A 72 0.23 8.59 -12.47
C ASP A 72 1.08 7.94 -11.36
N CYS A 73 1.59 6.73 -11.61
CA CYS A 73 2.51 6.06 -10.70
C CYS A 73 3.87 6.73 -10.62
N TYR A 74 4.40 7.22 -11.74
CA TYR A 74 5.70 7.90 -11.75
C TYR A 74 5.68 9.30 -11.14
N ASN A 75 4.47 9.89 -11.03
CA ASN A 75 4.24 11.18 -10.39
C ASN A 75 3.50 11.02 -9.04
N ALA A 76 3.39 9.79 -8.51
CA ALA A 76 2.70 9.55 -7.26
C ALA A 76 3.41 10.27 -6.09
N PRO A 77 2.70 10.67 -5.02
CA PRO A 77 3.28 11.44 -3.91
C PRO A 77 4.47 10.78 -3.20
N TRP A 78 4.57 9.46 -3.27
CA TRP A 78 5.68 8.66 -2.68
C TRP A 78 6.86 8.45 -3.62
N VAL A 79 6.79 8.94 -4.86
CA VAL A 79 7.91 8.86 -5.81
C VAL A 79 8.73 10.14 -5.73
N ASP A 80 9.88 10.01 -5.08
CA ASP A 80 10.93 11.04 -5.11
C ASP A 80 11.82 10.80 -6.33
N LEU A 81 11.69 11.67 -7.33
CA LEU A 81 12.43 11.57 -8.59
C LEU A 81 13.93 11.87 -8.45
N ASP A 82 14.34 12.68 -7.47
CA ASP A 82 15.76 12.93 -7.21
C ASP A 82 16.42 11.65 -6.67
N VAL A 83 15.75 10.99 -5.73
CA VAL A 83 16.17 9.69 -5.20
C VAL A 83 16.12 8.63 -6.30
N ALA A 84 15.09 8.63 -7.14
CA ALA A 84 14.97 7.72 -8.26
C ALA A 84 16.13 7.89 -9.26
N MET A 85 16.50 9.12 -9.61
CA MET A 85 17.63 9.42 -10.51
C MET A 85 18.95 8.95 -9.91
N LYS A 86 19.19 9.25 -8.63
CA LYS A 86 20.39 8.78 -7.93
C LYS A 86 20.51 7.25 -8.00
N LYS A 87 19.44 6.53 -7.64
CA LYS A 87 19.43 5.07 -7.66
C LYS A 87 19.52 4.49 -9.08
N THR A 88 18.98 5.19 -10.07
CA THR A 88 19.09 4.81 -11.49
C THR A 88 20.55 4.76 -11.92
N LEU A 89 21.34 5.77 -11.54
CA LEU A 89 22.76 5.85 -11.80
C LEU A 89 23.55 4.81 -10.99
N GLU A 90 23.21 4.64 -9.70
CA GLU A 90 23.86 3.64 -8.82
C GLU A 90 23.65 2.20 -9.30
N ASN A 91 22.43 1.89 -9.77
CA ASN A 91 22.07 0.58 -10.32
C ASN A 91 22.54 0.38 -11.76
N LYS A 92 23.23 1.38 -12.34
CA LYS A 92 23.79 1.36 -13.70
C LYS A 92 22.74 1.16 -14.80
N PHE A 93 21.50 1.60 -14.57
CA PHE A 93 20.52 1.69 -15.65
C PHE A 93 20.92 2.78 -16.67
N VAL A 94 21.63 3.80 -16.20
CA VAL A 94 22.28 4.82 -17.01
C VAL A 94 23.74 4.90 -16.60
N ASP A 95 24.67 4.87 -17.56
CA ASP A 95 26.08 5.12 -17.29
C ASP A 95 26.31 6.63 -17.14
N LYS A 96 26.60 7.09 -15.92
CA LYS A 96 26.88 8.50 -15.63
C LYS A 96 28.00 9.07 -16.52
N ASN A 97 28.99 8.26 -16.91
CA ASN A 97 30.10 8.73 -17.74
C ASN A 97 29.69 8.99 -19.20
N SER A 98 28.55 8.43 -19.63
CA SER A 98 28.01 8.68 -20.97
C SER A 98 27.30 10.04 -21.09
N ILE A 99 26.99 10.68 -19.96
CA ILE A 99 26.31 11.98 -19.92
C ILE A 99 27.35 13.10 -20.09
N THR A 100 27.52 13.57 -21.32
CA THR A 100 28.49 14.62 -21.66
C THR A 100 27.83 15.97 -21.93
N ASP A 101 26.53 15.99 -22.24
CA ASP A 101 25.81 17.22 -22.57
C ASP A 101 25.58 18.07 -21.32
N LYS A 102 25.93 19.36 -21.42
CA LYS A 102 25.91 20.28 -20.28
C LYS A 102 24.50 20.43 -19.67
N SER A 103 23.46 20.50 -20.50
CA SER A 103 22.06 20.58 -20.03
C SER A 103 21.67 19.35 -19.23
N ASP A 104 22.14 18.18 -19.63
CA ASP A 104 21.76 16.90 -19.03
C ASP A 104 22.56 16.67 -17.74
N LEU A 105 23.80 17.15 -17.70
CA LEU A 105 24.59 17.26 -16.47
C LEU A 105 23.92 18.18 -15.42
N GLU A 106 23.29 19.27 -15.85
CA GLU A 106 22.53 20.14 -14.95
C GLU A 106 21.29 19.41 -14.39
N ILE A 107 20.60 18.61 -15.22
CA ILE A 107 19.45 17.79 -14.79
C ILE A 107 19.85 16.77 -13.73
N ILE A 108 20.94 16.02 -13.90
CA ILE A 108 21.30 14.96 -12.94
C ILE A 108 21.88 15.50 -11.61
N ASN A 109 22.25 16.78 -11.55
CA ASN A 109 22.84 17.41 -10.36
C ASN A 109 21.89 18.38 -9.65
N LYS A 110 20.74 18.71 -10.23
CA LYS A 110 19.74 19.56 -9.58
C LYS A 110 18.87 18.76 -8.61
N THR A 111 18.13 19.48 -7.78
CA THR A 111 17.05 18.93 -6.96
C THR A 111 15.69 19.28 -7.55
N ASN A 112 14.68 18.52 -7.15
CA ASN A 112 13.30 18.59 -7.63
C ASN A 112 13.22 18.44 -9.15
N ILE A 113 13.80 17.38 -9.71
CA ILE A 113 13.64 17.06 -11.12
C ILE A 113 12.17 16.72 -11.43
N THR A 114 11.72 17.09 -12.62
CA THR A 114 10.40 16.70 -13.11
C THR A 114 10.46 15.33 -13.76
N PHE A 115 9.32 14.65 -13.86
CA PHE A 115 9.25 13.35 -14.55
C PHE A 115 9.70 13.46 -16.02
N SER A 116 9.36 14.57 -16.70
CA SER A 116 9.80 14.78 -18.09
C SER A 116 11.32 14.86 -18.23
N GLU A 117 12.00 15.47 -17.27
CA GLU A 117 13.47 15.55 -17.27
C GLU A 117 14.11 14.21 -16.93
N TYR A 118 13.53 13.50 -15.96
CA TYR A 118 13.93 12.13 -15.65
C TYR A 118 13.80 11.23 -16.91
N GLU A 119 12.63 11.24 -17.55
CA GLU A 119 12.34 10.46 -18.75
C GLU A 119 13.26 10.83 -19.92
N HIS A 120 13.57 12.12 -20.11
CA HIS A 120 14.55 12.57 -21.11
C HIS A 120 15.92 11.91 -20.91
N ILE A 121 16.44 11.92 -19.67
CA ILE A 121 17.73 11.28 -19.35
C ILE A 121 17.68 9.77 -19.60
N ILE A 122 16.62 9.09 -19.18
CA ILE A 122 16.47 7.65 -19.41
C ILE A 122 16.45 7.33 -20.91
N ASN A 123 15.60 8.01 -21.67
CA ASN A 123 15.45 7.73 -23.10
C ASN A 123 16.72 8.01 -23.91
N LYS A 124 17.54 8.96 -23.45
CA LYS A 124 18.77 9.35 -24.15
C LYS A 124 19.97 8.49 -23.78
N TYR A 125 20.10 8.08 -22.51
CA TYR A 125 21.30 7.45 -21.98
C TYR A 125 21.11 6.02 -21.44
N SER A 126 19.89 5.48 -21.48
CA SER A 126 19.60 4.08 -21.13
C SER A 126 19.15 3.29 -22.34
N ASN A 127 19.54 2.02 -22.37
CA ASN A 127 18.92 1.00 -23.24
C ASN A 127 17.76 0.28 -22.53
N THR A 128 17.50 0.60 -21.26
CA THR A 128 16.47 -0.03 -20.44
C THR A 128 15.18 0.80 -20.51
N PRO A 129 14.04 0.23 -20.92
CA PRO A 129 12.74 0.90 -20.88
C PRO A 129 12.41 1.42 -19.47
N ILE A 130 11.72 2.55 -19.39
CA ILE A 130 11.40 3.20 -18.11
C ILE A 130 10.53 2.30 -17.21
N GLU A 131 9.68 1.48 -17.80
CA GLU A 131 8.82 0.51 -17.12
C GLU A 131 9.64 -0.55 -16.38
N ASN A 132 10.78 -0.96 -16.97
CA ASN A 132 11.71 -1.90 -16.33
C ASN A 132 12.49 -1.22 -15.20
N ILE A 133 12.85 0.04 -15.37
CA ILE A 133 13.52 0.83 -14.32
C ILE A 133 12.57 1.03 -13.14
N PHE A 134 11.30 1.34 -13.40
CA PHE A 134 10.25 1.51 -12.39
C PHE A 134 9.55 0.20 -12.00
N GLN A 135 10.11 -0.96 -12.34
CA GLN A 135 9.59 -2.22 -11.80
C GLN A 135 9.68 -2.18 -10.27
N SER A 136 8.66 -2.65 -9.56
CA SER A 136 8.61 -2.59 -8.08
C SER A 136 9.79 -3.27 -7.37
N THR A 137 10.44 -4.22 -8.03
CA THR A 137 11.61 -4.95 -7.52
C THR A 137 12.96 -4.32 -7.89
N SER A 138 12.98 -3.24 -8.67
CA SER A 138 14.20 -2.53 -9.10
C SER A 138 14.89 -1.77 -7.96
N GLY A 139 14.14 -1.49 -6.88
CA GLY A 139 14.59 -0.68 -5.75
C GLY A 139 14.62 0.83 -6.02
N ILE A 140 14.19 1.31 -7.19
CA ILE A 140 14.19 2.74 -7.55
C ILE A 140 13.27 3.54 -6.62
N PHE A 141 12.07 3.06 -6.38
CA PHE A 141 11.13 3.61 -5.41
C PHE A 141 10.46 2.48 -4.62
N LYS A 142 9.67 2.83 -3.61
CA LYS A 142 8.86 1.89 -2.84
C LYS A 142 7.44 2.43 -2.75
N ILE A 143 6.46 1.60 -3.09
CA ILE A 143 5.05 1.91 -2.82
C ILE A 143 4.84 1.72 -1.32
N PRO A 144 4.35 2.74 -0.60
CA PRO A 144 4.11 2.61 0.83
C PRO A 144 2.92 1.67 1.08
N GLU A 145 2.95 0.98 2.22
CA GLU A 145 1.75 0.33 2.72
C GLU A 145 0.73 1.42 3.08
N PHE A 146 -0.52 1.23 2.64
CA PHE A 146 -1.57 2.21 2.90
C PHE A 146 -1.96 2.20 4.38
N ASN A 147 -1.99 3.38 4.99
CA ASN A 147 -2.47 3.60 6.36
C ASN A 147 -3.11 5.00 6.46
N THR A 148 -4.18 5.12 7.23
CA THR A 148 -4.84 6.41 7.51
C THR A 148 -5.43 6.41 8.92
N GLU A 149 -5.42 7.59 9.55
CA GLU A 149 -6.00 7.82 10.87
C GLU A 149 -7.47 8.26 10.80
N ASP A 150 -7.94 8.68 9.61
CA ASP A 150 -9.28 9.24 9.39
C ASP A 150 -10.28 8.22 8.82
N ALA A 151 -9.91 6.94 8.82
CA ALA A 151 -10.82 5.88 8.42
C ALA A 151 -11.84 5.57 9.52
N SER A 152 -13.08 5.28 9.11
CA SER A 152 -14.09 4.69 9.99
C SER A 152 -14.77 3.51 9.33
N MET A 153 -15.34 2.61 10.13
CA MET A 153 -16.05 1.45 9.63
C MET A 153 -17.50 1.45 10.09
N THR A 154 -18.39 1.06 9.20
CA THR A 154 -19.77 0.77 9.54
C THR A 154 -20.06 -0.69 9.27
N PHE A 155 -20.69 -1.34 10.25
CA PHE A 155 -21.07 -2.73 10.23
C PHE A 155 -22.59 -2.80 10.25
N THR A 156 -23.20 -3.24 9.13
CA THR A 156 -24.65 -3.35 9.02
C THR A 156 -25.08 -4.81 8.99
N LEU A 157 -25.93 -5.21 9.92
CA LEU A 157 -26.48 -6.56 10.01
C LEU A 157 -28.00 -6.50 10.07
N ASN A 158 -28.70 -7.18 9.14
CA ASN A 158 -30.17 -7.15 9.04
C ASN A 158 -30.78 -5.72 9.03
N GLY A 159 -30.06 -4.74 8.49
CA GLY A 159 -30.48 -3.34 8.45
C GLY A 159 -30.19 -2.52 9.73
N TYR A 160 -29.68 -3.14 10.79
CA TYR A 160 -29.17 -2.44 11.97
C TYR A 160 -27.73 -2.00 11.75
N LEU A 161 -27.49 -0.70 11.96
CA LEU A 161 -26.20 -0.06 11.75
C LEU A 161 -25.44 0.06 13.07
N SER A 162 -24.24 -0.50 13.10
CA SER A 162 -23.26 -0.31 14.18
C SER A 162 -22.03 0.44 13.63
N TYR A 163 -21.53 1.40 14.40
CA TYR A 163 -20.31 2.14 14.10
C TYR A 163 -19.14 1.49 14.85
N ILE A 164 -18.04 1.28 14.14
CA ILE A 164 -16.79 0.73 14.69
C ILE A 164 -15.66 1.68 14.30
#